data_AF-A0A5C2SPK5-F1
#
_entry.id   AF-A0A5C2SPK5-F1
#
_cell.length_a   1.000
_cell.length_b   1.000
_cell.length_c   1.000
_cell.angle_alpha   90.00
_cell.angle_beta   90.00
_cell.angle_gamma   90.00
#
_symmetry.space_group_name_H-M   'P 1'
#
loop_
_entity.id
_entity.type
_entity.pdbx_description
1 polymer ?
#
loop_
_entity_poly.entity_id
_entity_poly.type
_entity_poly.pdbx_seq_one_letter_code
_entity_poly.pdbx_strand_id
1 'polypeptide(L)'
;RHPDYYFEDGNLTILVDDVLFKLHRAVLASGASAFTDRFSHHDGGSDEWPLPLSGTRVREFAMFLSVIYPASRAGTLKSHTLEEWIVILDQSYKWGCSAGRAMAVEYLQSLSMDHVLKIAIWKKYELGEAYIIPSYHAICIRQHPLSAAEGKLLGLDAAVRLAAMRDKV
;
A
#
# COMPACT_ATOMS: atom_id res chain seq x y z
N ARG A 1 5.25 15.70 16.72
CA ARG A 1 3.84 15.65 16.26
C ARG A 1 3.82 15.83 14.75
N HIS A 2 2.94 15.15 14.03
CA HIS A 2 2.81 15.28 12.57
C HIS A 2 2.10 16.60 12.19
N PRO A 3 2.56 17.35 11.18
CA PRO A 3 1.96 18.64 10.82
C PRO A 3 0.51 18.51 10.29
N ASP A 4 0.24 17.50 9.47
CA ASP A 4 -1.07 17.35 8.78
C ASP A 4 -2.05 16.39 9.48
N TYR A 5 -1.56 15.58 10.42
CA TYR A 5 -2.30 14.43 10.98
C TYR A 5 -2.23 14.43 12.50
N TYR A 6 -2.40 15.61 13.07
CA TYR A 6 -2.53 15.83 14.49
C TYR A 6 -3.75 16.73 14.71
N PHE A 7 -4.90 16.10 14.89
CA PHE A 7 -6.19 16.78 15.01
C PHE A 7 -6.50 17.13 16.46
N GLU A 8 -6.90 18.38 16.71
CA GLU A 8 -7.26 18.83 18.06
C GLU A 8 -8.44 18.04 18.63
N ASP A 9 -9.43 17.71 17.78
CA ASP A 9 -10.61 16.91 18.09
C ASP A 9 -10.39 15.38 18.02
N GLY A 10 -9.16 14.93 17.70
CA GLY A 10 -8.82 13.51 17.67
C GLY A 10 -8.88 12.85 19.05
N ASN A 11 -9.26 11.57 19.08
CA ASN A 11 -9.42 10.75 20.29
C ASN A 11 -8.52 9.49 20.29
N LEU A 12 -7.51 9.48 19.43
CA LEU A 12 -6.50 8.44 19.33
C LEU A 12 -5.13 9.06 19.04
N THR A 13 -4.18 8.87 19.95
CA THR A 13 -2.78 9.18 19.68
C THR A 13 -2.03 7.92 19.27
N ILE A 14 -1.42 7.93 18.08
CA ILE A 14 -0.56 6.86 17.55
C ILE A 14 0.88 7.39 17.49
N LEU A 15 1.84 6.58 17.93
CA LEU A 15 3.27 6.85 17.77
C LEU A 15 3.83 5.99 16.64
N VAL A 16 4.35 6.63 15.59
CA VAL A 16 5.09 5.98 14.50
C VAL A 16 6.50 6.52 14.50
N ASP A 17 7.49 5.64 14.63
CA ASP A 17 8.87 6.04 14.93
C ASP A 17 8.91 6.97 16.15
N ASP A 18 9.26 8.25 15.97
CA ASP A 18 9.30 9.31 16.99
C ASP A 18 8.23 10.40 16.77
N VAL A 19 7.27 10.15 15.88
CA VAL A 19 6.24 11.13 15.50
C VAL A 19 4.85 10.71 15.99
N LEU A 20 4.26 11.59 16.80
CA LEU A 20 2.87 11.47 17.25
C LEU A 20 1.87 11.93 16.17
N PHE A 21 0.88 11.08 15.94
CA PHE A 21 -0.32 11.34 15.13
C PHE A 21 -1.52 11.38 16.08
N LYS A 22 -2.40 12.36 15.93
CA LYS A 22 -3.65 12.45 16.71
C LYS A 22 -4.83 12.38 15.76
N LEU A 23 -5.58 11.28 15.84
CA LEU A 23 -6.53 10.79 14.84
C LEU A 23 -7.88 10.43 15.47
N HIS A 24 -8.84 10.05 14.63
CA HIS A 24 -10.17 9.61 15.03
C HIS A 24 -10.27 8.08 14.99
N ARG A 25 -10.55 7.44 16.13
CA ARG A 25 -10.72 5.97 16.22
C ARG A 25 -11.74 5.44 15.23
N ALA A 26 -12.90 6.11 15.15
CA ALA A 26 -14.00 5.70 14.28
C ALA A 26 -13.61 5.70 12.80
N VAL A 27 -12.82 6.68 12.36
CA VAL A 27 -12.36 6.78 10.97
C VAL A 27 -11.40 5.64 10.63
N LEU A 28 -10.44 5.34 11.51
CA LEU A 28 -9.50 4.24 11.32
C LEU A 28 -10.18 2.87 11.40
N ALA A 29 -11.04 2.65 12.40
CA ALA A 29 -11.74 1.38 12.56
C ALA A 29 -12.72 1.09 11.41
N SER A 30 -13.39 2.13 10.88
CA SER A 30 -14.23 2.00 9.69
C SER A 30 -13.42 1.75 8.41
N GLY A 31 -12.21 2.31 8.33
CA GLY A 31 -11.39 2.27 7.12
C GLY A 31 -10.43 1.08 7.05
N ALA A 32 -10.04 0.49 8.17
CA ALA A 32 -8.92 -0.44 8.25
C ALA A 32 -9.14 -1.50 9.35
N SER A 33 -9.45 -2.74 8.96
CA SER A 33 -9.88 -3.80 9.88
C SER A 33 -8.84 -4.17 10.93
N ALA A 34 -7.54 -4.04 10.62
CA ALA A 34 -6.45 -4.32 11.57
C ALA A 34 -6.50 -3.43 12.83
N PHE A 35 -7.20 -2.30 12.75
CA PHE A 35 -7.31 -1.36 13.84
C PHE A 35 -8.54 -1.61 14.74
N THR A 36 -9.55 -2.34 14.27
CA THR A 36 -10.77 -2.63 15.05
C THR A 36 -10.44 -3.37 16.36
N ASP A 37 -9.66 -4.45 16.28
CA ASP A 37 -9.31 -5.26 17.45
C ASP A 37 -8.21 -4.59 18.30
N ARG A 38 -7.28 -3.87 17.66
CA ARG A 38 -6.19 -3.17 18.35
C ARG A 38 -6.67 -2.05 19.28
N PHE A 39 -7.82 -1.44 18.99
CA PHE A 39 -8.36 -0.33 19.79
C PHE A 39 -9.22 -0.76 20.99
N SER A 40 -9.40 -2.07 21.21
CA SER A 40 -10.11 -2.62 22.37
C SER A 40 -9.36 -2.39 23.70
N HIS A 41 -8.06 -2.12 23.63
CA HIS A 41 -7.22 -1.83 24.78
C HIS A 41 -7.16 -0.31 24.99
N HIS A 42 -7.07 0.16 26.24
CA HIS A 42 -7.08 1.60 26.62
C HIS A 42 -5.89 2.43 26.11
N ASP A 43 -5.12 1.92 25.14
CA ASP A 43 -3.93 2.54 24.59
C ASP A 43 -4.26 3.67 23.60
N GLY A 44 -3.39 4.68 23.53
CA GLY A 44 -3.54 5.81 22.62
C GLY A 44 -4.55 6.85 23.08
N GLY A 45 -4.77 7.00 24.39
CA GLY A 45 -5.67 8.01 24.96
C GLY A 45 -5.08 9.41 25.04
N SER A 46 -3.75 9.55 25.04
CA SER A 46 -3.05 10.83 25.13
C SER A 46 -1.65 10.77 24.51
N ASP A 47 -0.95 11.91 24.50
CA ASP A 47 0.44 12.02 24.04
C ASP A 47 1.44 11.32 24.96
N GLU A 48 1.11 11.22 26.25
CA GLU A 48 1.92 10.52 27.26
C GLU A 48 1.76 9.00 27.16
N TRP A 49 0.62 8.53 26.64
CA TRP A 49 0.30 7.12 26.49
C TRP A 49 -0.19 6.80 25.06
N PRO A 50 0.66 7.02 24.04
CA PRO A 50 0.29 6.80 22.65
C PRO A 50 0.27 5.29 22.34
N LEU A 51 -0.48 4.90 21.30
CA LEU A 51 -0.45 3.56 20.75
C LEU A 51 0.76 3.41 19.80
N PRO A 52 1.78 2.60 20.11
CA PRO A 52 2.92 2.42 19.23
C PRO A 52 2.56 1.60 17.98
N LEU A 53 3.05 2.04 16.83
CA LEU A 53 2.90 1.36 15.55
C LEU A 53 4.28 0.97 14.99
N SER A 54 4.63 -0.30 15.13
CA SER A 54 5.89 -0.84 14.65
C SER A 54 5.82 -1.29 13.19
N GLY A 55 6.96 -1.22 12.49
CA GLY A 55 7.12 -1.76 11.13
C GLY A 55 6.43 -0.94 10.03
N THR A 56 6.17 0.34 10.29
CA THR A 56 5.72 1.33 9.29
C THR A 56 6.47 2.62 9.57
N ARG A 57 6.94 3.30 8.53
CA ARG A 57 7.61 4.61 8.68
C ARG A 57 6.60 5.74 8.68
N VAL A 58 6.96 6.87 9.30
CA VAL A 58 6.12 8.10 9.35
C VAL A 58 5.53 8.46 7.98
N ARG A 59 6.36 8.50 6.92
CA ARG A 59 5.93 8.87 5.56
C ARG A 59 4.91 7.88 4.98
N GLU A 60 5.11 6.59 5.19
CA GLU A 60 4.23 5.53 4.69
C GLU A 60 2.86 5.59 5.39
N PHE A 61 2.87 5.81 6.70
CA PHE A 61 1.64 5.99 7.47
C PHE A 61 0.88 7.24 7.03
N ALA A 62 1.57 8.37 6.83
CA ALA A 62 0.95 9.59 6.34
C ALA A 62 0.32 9.41 4.94
N MET A 63 0.97 8.68 4.03
CA MET A 63 0.38 8.32 2.73
C MET A 63 -0.86 7.44 2.86
N PHE A 64 -0.85 6.48 3.79
CA PHE A 64 -2.04 5.68 4.05
C PHE A 64 -3.19 6.52 4.59
N LEU A 65 -2.91 7.48 5.48
CA LEU A 65 -3.92 8.39 6.02
C LEU A 65 -4.51 9.33 4.97
N SER A 66 -3.78 9.68 3.89
CA SER A 66 -4.33 10.52 2.81
C SER A 66 -5.48 9.84 2.05
N VAL A 67 -5.55 8.51 2.10
CA VAL A 67 -6.62 7.73 1.48
C VAL A 67 -7.82 7.53 2.39
N ILE A 68 -7.59 7.53 3.71
CA ILE A 68 -8.64 7.34 4.72
C ILE A 68 -9.29 8.67 5.09
N TYR A 69 -8.53 9.75 5.10
CA TYR A 69 -9.04 11.07 5.46
C TYR A 69 -9.42 11.85 4.19
N PRO A 70 -10.62 12.47 4.16
CA PRO A 70 -10.99 13.39 3.10
C PRO A 70 -9.98 14.54 2.97
N ALA A 71 -9.82 15.06 1.76
CA ALA A 71 -8.98 16.23 1.44
C ALA A 71 -9.34 17.51 2.22
N SER A 72 -10.54 17.55 2.79
CA SER A 72 -10.99 18.66 3.66
C SER A 72 -10.44 18.58 5.08
N ARG A 73 -9.92 17.42 5.49
CA ARG A 73 -9.38 17.16 6.83
C ARG A 73 -7.88 16.91 6.80
N ALA A 74 -7.38 16.19 5.80
CA ALA A 74 -5.96 16.10 5.52
C ALA A 74 -5.58 17.21 4.55
N GLY A 75 -4.44 17.89 4.75
CA GLY A 75 -3.92 18.86 3.78
C GLY A 75 -3.95 18.32 2.35
N THR A 76 -4.05 19.23 1.37
CA THR A 76 -4.27 18.99 -0.08
C THR A 76 -3.89 17.58 -0.54
N LEU A 77 -4.85 16.81 -1.09
CA LEU A 77 -4.58 15.51 -1.73
C LEU A 77 -3.38 15.66 -2.65
N LYS A 78 -2.24 15.09 -2.25
CA LYS A 78 -1.02 15.16 -3.04
C LYS A 78 -1.20 14.24 -4.24
N SER A 79 -0.85 14.73 -5.43
CA SER A 79 -0.70 13.85 -6.58
C SER A 79 0.37 12.83 -6.23
N HIS A 80 0.02 11.54 -6.31
CA HIS A 80 0.90 10.46 -5.92
C HIS A 80 1.65 9.89 -7.13
N THR A 81 2.97 9.66 -6.97
CA THR A 81 3.77 8.96 -7.98
C THR A 81 3.44 7.46 -8.01
N LEU A 82 3.96 6.74 -9.00
CA LEU A 82 3.84 5.27 -9.07
C LEU A 82 4.34 4.61 -7.77
N GLU A 83 5.51 5.02 -7.29
CA GLU A 83 6.13 4.50 -6.08
C GLU A 83 5.26 4.78 -4.85
N GLU A 84 4.64 5.96 -4.79
CA GLU A 84 3.74 6.31 -3.70
C GLU A 84 2.44 5.49 -3.73
N TRP A 85 1.87 5.22 -4.90
CA TRP A 85 0.72 4.31 -5.02
C TRP A 85 1.06 2.87 -4.64
N ILE A 86 2.28 2.42 -4.91
CA ILE A 86 2.76 1.10 -4.45
C ILE A 86 2.86 1.08 -2.91
N VAL A 87 3.34 2.15 -2.28
CA VAL A 87 3.37 2.29 -0.81
C VAL A 87 1.96 2.31 -0.24
N ILE A 88 1.04 3.06 -0.84
CA ILE A 88 -0.36 3.12 -0.43
C ILE A 88 -1.01 1.74 -0.53
N LEU A 89 -0.75 0.99 -1.61
CA LEU A 89 -1.25 -0.38 -1.78
C LEU A 89 -0.70 -1.30 -0.69
N ASP A 90 0.61 -1.22 -0.41
CA ASP A 90 1.27 -2.01 0.63
C ASP A 90 0.66 -1.74 2.01
N GLN A 91 0.51 -0.47 2.38
CA GLN A 91 -0.09 -0.09 3.67
C GLN A 91 -1.58 -0.44 3.73
N SER A 92 -2.32 -0.25 2.64
CA SER A 92 -3.75 -0.62 2.59
C SER A 92 -3.94 -2.12 2.71
N TYR A 93 -3.05 -2.93 2.12
CA TYR A 93 -3.02 -4.37 2.31
C TYR A 93 -2.69 -4.72 3.77
N LYS A 94 -1.61 -4.15 4.32
CA LYS A 94 -1.14 -4.37 5.70
C LYS A 94 -2.22 -4.08 6.73
N TRP A 95 -2.96 -2.99 6.57
CA TRP A 95 -3.95 -2.53 7.54
C TRP A 95 -5.38 -3.01 7.26
N GLY A 96 -5.58 -3.81 6.20
CA GLY A 96 -6.91 -4.33 5.85
C GLY A 96 -7.88 -3.24 5.38
N CYS A 97 -7.38 -2.24 4.65
CA CYS A 97 -8.17 -1.16 4.09
C CYS A 97 -8.61 -1.48 2.66
N SER A 98 -9.79 -2.09 2.50
CA SER A 98 -10.30 -2.50 1.19
C SER A 98 -10.53 -1.32 0.24
N ALA A 99 -11.03 -0.19 0.74
CA ALA A 99 -11.24 1.02 -0.06
C ALA A 99 -9.91 1.58 -0.59
N GLY A 100 -8.88 1.64 0.26
CA GLY A 100 -7.56 2.11 -0.16
C GLY A 100 -6.87 1.15 -1.12
N ARG A 101 -7.05 -0.17 -0.95
CA ARG A 101 -6.60 -1.16 -1.93
C ARG A 101 -7.27 -0.94 -3.29
N ALA A 102 -8.59 -0.79 -3.32
CA ALA A 102 -9.34 -0.58 -4.56
C ALA A 102 -8.88 0.69 -5.29
N MET A 103 -8.74 1.80 -4.54
CA MET A 103 -8.25 3.06 -5.07
C MET A 103 -6.84 2.93 -5.64
N ALA A 104 -5.89 2.34 -4.90
CA ALA A 104 -4.54 2.16 -5.38
C ALA A 104 -4.48 1.28 -6.64
N VAL A 105 -5.29 0.22 -6.71
CA VAL A 105 -5.37 -0.64 -7.88
C VAL A 105 -5.90 0.11 -9.10
N GLU A 106 -6.94 0.93 -8.95
CA GLU A 106 -7.48 1.76 -10.03
C GLU A 106 -6.42 2.71 -10.60
N TYR A 107 -5.70 3.42 -9.74
CA TYR A 107 -4.63 4.32 -10.18
C TYR A 107 -3.48 3.55 -10.85
N LEU A 108 -2.98 2.46 -10.23
CA LEU A 108 -1.91 1.64 -10.81
C LEU A 108 -2.30 1.04 -12.17
N GLN A 109 -3.58 0.74 -12.41
CA GLN A 109 -4.05 0.25 -13.71
C GLN A 109 -3.95 1.31 -14.81
N SER A 110 -4.14 2.59 -14.47
CA SER A 110 -4.07 3.71 -15.42
C SER A 110 -2.64 4.15 -15.76
N LEU A 111 -1.66 3.75 -14.95
CA LEU A 111 -0.26 4.13 -15.15
C LEU A 111 0.46 3.16 -16.11
N SER A 112 1.34 3.71 -16.94
CA SER A 112 2.32 2.89 -17.67
C SER A 112 3.36 2.37 -16.67
N MET A 113 3.54 1.05 -16.64
CA MET A 113 4.46 0.38 -15.73
C MET A 113 5.23 -0.69 -16.51
N ASP A 114 6.45 -0.97 -16.05
CA ASP A 114 7.17 -2.14 -16.48
C ASP A 114 6.34 -3.42 -16.25
N HIS A 115 6.34 -4.31 -17.24
CA HIS A 115 5.51 -5.52 -17.21
C HIS A 115 5.90 -6.48 -16.09
N VAL A 116 7.19 -6.60 -15.78
CA VAL A 116 7.68 -7.47 -14.69
C VAL A 116 7.26 -6.90 -13.36
N LEU A 117 7.44 -5.59 -13.16
CA LEU A 117 6.98 -4.89 -11.96
C LEU A 117 5.47 -5.04 -11.76
N LYS A 118 4.68 -4.87 -12.82
CA LYS A 118 3.22 -5.05 -12.76
C LYS A 118 2.83 -6.45 -12.33
N ILE A 119 3.45 -7.50 -12.91
CA ILE A 119 3.19 -8.89 -12.50
C ILE A 119 3.56 -9.11 -11.03
N ALA A 120 4.73 -8.63 -10.61
CA ALA A 120 5.21 -8.78 -9.23
C ALA A 120 4.24 -8.14 -8.21
N ILE A 121 3.78 -6.91 -8.49
CA ILE A 121 2.80 -6.22 -7.63
C ILE A 121 1.48 -6.99 -7.57
N TRP A 122 0.93 -7.38 -8.73
CA TRP A 122 -0.36 -8.07 -8.78
C TRP A 122 -0.32 -9.43 -8.09
N LYS A 123 0.78 -10.18 -8.23
CA LYS A 123 0.95 -11.45 -7.54
C LYS A 123 1.17 -11.25 -6.03
N LYS A 124 2.00 -10.30 -5.61
CA LYS A 124 2.28 -10.02 -4.19
C LYS A 124 1.00 -9.69 -3.40
N TYR A 125 0.09 -8.92 -3.98
CA TYR A 125 -1.13 -8.48 -3.29
C TYR A 125 -2.39 -9.23 -3.70
N GLU A 126 -2.24 -10.37 -4.39
CA GLU A 126 -3.33 -11.26 -4.83
C GLU A 126 -4.43 -10.52 -5.59
N LEU A 127 -4.02 -9.68 -6.55
CA LEU A 127 -4.90 -8.89 -7.39
C LEU A 127 -5.36 -9.69 -8.61
N GLY A 128 -6.44 -9.23 -9.27
CA GLY A 128 -7.08 -9.95 -10.37
C GLY A 128 -6.12 -10.28 -11.53
N GLU A 129 -6.00 -11.56 -11.88
CA GLU A 129 -5.05 -12.03 -12.89
C GLU A 129 -5.33 -11.50 -14.30
N ALA A 130 -6.59 -11.18 -14.61
CA ALA A 130 -7.00 -10.66 -15.90
C ALA A 130 -6.21 -9.39 -16.31
N TYR A 131 -5.80 -8.58 -15.33
CA TYR A 131 -5.08 -7.32 -15.57
C TYR A 131 -3.59 -7.50 -15.92
N ILE A 132 -3.03 -8.70 -15.68
CA ILE A 132 -1.62 -9.00 -15.97
C ILE A 132 -1.42 -9.94 -17.15
N ILE A 133 -2.50 -10.48 -17.73
CA ILE A 133 -2.44 -11.26 -18.99
C ILE A 133 -1.68 -10.50 -20.09
N PRO A 134 -1.95 -9.20 -20.36
CA PRO A 134 -1.18 -8.47 -21.38
C PRO A 134 0.31 -8.35 -21.04
N SER A 135 0.65 -8.32 -19.76
CA SER A 135 2.06 -8.24 -19.31
C SER A 135 2.78 -9.57 -19.48
N TYR A 136 2.10 -10.70 -19.23
CA TYR A 136 2.65 -12.02 -19.56
C TYR A 136 2.92 -12.16 -21.04
N HIS A 137 1.95 -11.79 -21.89
CA HIS A 137 2.11 -11.84 -23.33
C HIS A 137 3.29 -10.99 -23.79
N ALA A 138 3.40 -9.74 -23.32
CA ALA A 138 4.49 -8.84 -23.65
C ALA A 138 5.88 -9.42 -23.29
N ILE A 139 6.00 -10.11 -22.15
CA ILE A 139 7.27 -10.75 -21.74
C ILE A 139 7.55 -12.01 -22.56
N CYS A 140 6.54 -12.79 -22.93
CA CYS A 140 6.75 -13.97 -23.78
C CYS A 140 7.27 -13.58 -25.18
N ILE A 141 6.77 -12.50 -25.79
CA ILE A 141 7.14 -12.14 -27.17
C ILE A 141 8.37 -11.22 -27.29
N ARG A 142 8.85 -10.61 -26.19
CA ARG A 142 10.01 -9.68 -26.26
C ARG A 142 11.28 -10.40 -26.72
N GLN A 143 12.32 -9.70 -27.17
CA GLN A 143 13.56 -10.38 -27.61
C GLN A 143 14.46 -10.86 -26.46
N HIS A 144 14.53 -10.09 -25.38
CA HIS A 144 15.48 -10.33 -24.29
C HIS A 144 14.90 -11.30 -23.25
N PRO A 145 15.71 -12.24 -22.72
CA PRO A 145 15.28 -13.17 -21.67
C PRO A 145 14.99 -12.43 -20.35
N LEU A 146 14.49 -13.15 -19.35
CA LEU A 146 14.42 -12.62 -17.98
C LEU A 146 15.84 -12.41 -17.43
N SER A 147 16.09 -11.20 -16.95
CA SER A 147 17.30 -10.86 -16.20
C SER A 147 17.23 -11.40 -14.77
N ALA A 148 18.38 -11.49 -14.11
CA ALA A 148 18.44 -11.87 -12.70
C ALA A 148 17.66 -10.90 -11.78
N ALA A 149 17.65 -9.61 -12.12
CA ALA A 149 16.91 -8.60 -11.37
C ALA A 149 15.39 -8.81 -11.49
N GLU A 150 14.89 -9.09 -12.69
CA GLU A 150 13.50 -9.42 -12.93
C GLU A 150 13.10 -10.74 -12.26
N GLY A 151 13.97 -11.75 -12.33
CA GLY A 151 13.76 -13.02 -11.63
C GLY A 151 13.66 -12.85 -10.11
N LYS A 152 14.50 -11.99 -9.52
CA LYS A 152 14.42 -11.66 -8.09
C LYS A 152 13.13 -10.92 -7.73
N LEU A 153 12.66 -10.04 -8.61
CA LEU A 153 11.43 -9.27 -8.40
C LEU A 153 10.16 -10.15 -8.48
N LEU A 154 10.11 -11.08 -9.43
CA LEU A 154 9.00 -12.02 -9.59
C LEU A 154 8.97 -13.11 -8.52
N GLY A 155 10.14 -13.47 -7.99
CA GLY A 155 10.32 -14.69 -7.22
C GLY A 155 10.48 -15.92 -8.11
N LEU A 156 11.02 -16.99 -7.53
CA LEU A 156 11.47 -18.17 -8.27
C LEU A 156 10.35 -18.84 -9.08
N ASP A 157 9.21 -19.13 -8.45
CA ASP A 157 8.11 -19.86 -9.11
C ASP A 157 7.54 -19.09 -10.30
N ALA A 158 7.24 -17.80 -10.12
CA ALA A 158 6.72 -16.96 -11.20
C ALA A 158 7.75 -16.79 -12.34
N ALA A 159 9.03 -16.61 -12.01
CA ALA A 159 10.09 -16.49 -13.02
C ALA A 159 10.27 -17.78 -13.85
N VAL A 160 10.29 -18.95 -13.20
CA VAL A 160 10.42 -20.25 -13.88
C VAL A 160 9.22 -20.52 -14.78
N ARG A 161 7.99 -20.28 -14.29
CA ARG A 161 6.78 -20.44 -15.10
C ARG A 161 6.80 -19.51 -16.31
N LEU A 162 7.23 -18.27 -16.13
CA LEU A 162 7.27 -17.29 -17.20
C LEU A 162 8.33 -17.62 -18.26
N ALA A 163 9.50 -18.10 -17.85
CA ALA A 163 10.50 -18.63 -18.77
C ALA A 163 9.96 -19.83 -19.56
N ALA A 164 9.31 -20.79 -18.89
CA ALA A 164 8.74 -21.96 -19.55
C ALA A 164 7.57 -21.64 -20.50
N MET A 165 6.80 -20.58 -20.23
CA MET A 165 5.77 -20.08 -21.15
C MET A 165 6.39 -19.45 -22.40
N ARG A 166 7.47 -18.70 -22.23
CA ARG A 166 8.21 -18.05 -23.32
C ARG A 166 8.81 -19.06 -24.30
N ASP A 167 9.36 -20.16 -23.82
CA ASP A 167 9.97 -21.20 -24.69
C ASP A 167 8.95 -21.94 -25.59
N LYS A 168 7.65 -21.72 -25.37
CA LYS A 168 6.54 -22.32 -26.13
C LYS A 168 5.90 -21.37 -27.14
N VAL A 169 6.34 -20.12 -27.18
CA VAL A 169 5.86 -19.07 -28.10
C VAL A 169 6.80 -18.97 -29.28
#